data_AF-A0ABD5XF17-F1
#
_entry.id   AF-A0ABD5XF17-F1
#
_cell.length_a   1.000
_cell.length_b   1.000
_cell.length_c   1.000
_cell.angle_alpha   90.00
_cell.angle_beta   90.00
_cell.angle_gamma   90.00
#
_symmetry.space_group_name_H-M   'P 1'
#
loop_
_entity.id
_entity.type
_entity.pdbx_description
1 polymer ?
#
loop_
_entity_poly.entity_id
_entity_poly.type
_entity_poly.pdbx_seq_one_letter_code
_entity_poly.pdbx_strand_id
1 'polypeptide(L)' 'MTTPVSPIAVFVPALVFGGTGFALLGPFGAGVGAVGGIALAVLAGQRDEH' A
#
# COMPACT_ATOMS: atom_id res chain seq x y z
N MET A 1 10.14 -16.03 12.63
CA MET A 1 11.22 -15.31 11.92
C MET A 1 10.53 -14.21 11.14
N THR A 2 10.86 -12.93 11.34
CA THR A 2 10.28 -11.86 10.53
C THR A 2 11.03 -11.84 9.21
N THR A 3 10.43 -12.35 8.14
CA THR A 3 10.95 -12.17 6.79
C THR A 3 11.03 -10.67 6.51
N PRO A 4 12.20 -10.17 6.08
CA PRO A 4 12.36 -8.75 5.81
C PRO A 4 11.48 -8.39 4.61
N VAL A 5 10.40 -7.63 4.87
CA VAL A 5 9.55 -7.07 3.82
C VAL A 5 10.36 -6.03 3.05
N SER A 6 10.51 -6.24 1.75
CA SER A 6 11.18 -5.26 0.88
C SER A 6 10.44 -3.92 0.95
N PRO A 7 11.13 -2.80 1.24
CA PRO A 7 10.49 -1.49 1.29
C PRO A 7 9.72 -1.14 0.01
N ILE A 8 10.23 -1.60 -1.14
CA ILE A 8 9.62 -1.38 -2.45
C ILE A 8 8.22 -2.01 -2.51
N ALA A 9 8.04 -3.18 -1.89
CA ALA A 9 6.74 -3.86 -1.85
C ALA A 9 5.69 -3.04 -1.10
N VAL A 10 6.08 -2.13 -0.21
CA VAL A 10 5.18 -1.26 0.55
C VAL A 10 4.98 0.10 -0.15
N PHE A 11 6.06 0.72 -0.63
CA PHE A 11 6.00 2.07 -1.19
C PHE A 11 5.32 2.15 -2.56
N VAL A 12 5.49 1.14 -3.42
CA VAL A 12 4.88 1.15 -4.76
C VAL A 12 3.34 1.11 -4.67
N PRO A 13 2.74 0.18 -3.91
CA PRO A 13 1.28 0.19 -3.72
C PRO A 13 0.79 1.46 -3.02
N ALA A 14 1.51 1.97 -2.01
CA ALA A 14 1.15 3.21 -1.33
C ALA A 14 1.06 4.40 -2.29
N LEU A 15 2.03 4.53 -3.20
CA LEU A 15 2.06 5.58 -4.22
C LEU A 15 0.95 5.40 -5.25
N VAL A 16 0.72 4.18 -5.73
CA VAL A 16 -0.31 3.90 -6.74
C VAL A 16 -1.71 4.14 -6.18
N PHE A 17 -2.03 3.58 -5.01
CA PHE A 17 -3.34 3.75 -4.39
C PHE A 17 -3.52 5.17 -3.84
N GLY A 18 -2.48 5.78 -3.28
CA GLY A 18 -2.50 7.18 -2.84
C GLY A 18 -2.69 8.15 -4.01
N GLY A 19 -1.98 7.96 -5.12
CA GLY A 19 -2.18 8.79 -6.32
C GLY A 19 -3.56 8.60 -6.95
N THR A 20 -4.06 7.36 -7.00
CA THR A 20 -5.41 7.07 -7.51
C THR A 20 -6.49 7.67 -6.61
N GLY A 21 -6.34 7.54 -5.30
CA GLY A 21 -7.24 8.15 -4.33
C GLY A 21 -7.21 9.68 -4.41
N PHE A 22 -6.04 10.29 -4.60
CA PHE A 22 -5.91 11.72 -4.83
C PHE A 22 -6.68 12.19 -6.07
N ALA A 23 -6.56 11.45 -7.17
CA ALA A 23 -7.24 11.79 -8.43
C ALA A 23 -8.78 11.73 -8.32
N LEU A 24 -9.32 10.84 -7.48
CA LEU A 24 -10.77 10.62 -7.36
C LEU A 24 -11.44 11.45 -6.26
N LEU A 25 -10.76 11.67 -5.15
CA LEU A 25 -11.32 12.25 -3.91
C LEU A 25 -10.48 13.41 -3.36
N GLY A 26 -9.48 13.88 -4.10
CA GLY A 26 -8.59 14.96 -3.68
C GLY A 26 -7.69 14.56 -2.50
N PRO A 27 -7.22 15.53 -1.69
CA PRO A 27 -6.25 15.28 -0.62
C PRO A 27 -6.67 14.19 0.38
N PHE A 28 -7.97 14.08 0.68
CA PHE A 28 -8.51 13.05 1.57
C PHE A 28 -8.41 11.65 0.97
N GLY A 29 -8.66 11.52 -0.33
CA GLY A 29 -8.47 10.27 -1.06
C GLY A 29 -7.02 9.81 -1.11
N ALA A 30 -6.06 10.74 -1.14
CA ALA A 30 -4.64 10.41 -1.12
C ALA A 30 -4.23 9.68 0.16
N GLY A 31 -4.69 10.19 1.31
CA GLY A 31 -4.41 9.59 2.61
C GLY A 31 -5.03 8.21 2.75
N VAL A 32 -6.32 8.07 2.44
CA VAL A 32 -7.04 6.79 2.54
C VAL A 32 -6.50 5.78 1.53
N GLY A 33 -6.21 6.21 0.31
CA GLY A 33 -5.60 5.39 -0.72
C GLY A 33 -4.21 4.89 -0.33
N ALA A 34 -3.34 5.76 0.20
CA ALA A 34 -2.00 5.36 0.62
C ALA A 34 -2.05 4.34 1.77
N VAL A 35 -2.89 4.59 2.79
CA VAL A 35 -3.05 3.66 3.92
C VAL A 35 -3.64 2.32 3.47
N GLY A 36 -4.66 2.33 2.60
CA GLY A 36 -5.24 1.13 2.02
C GLY A 36 -4.25 0.34 1.16
N GLY A 37 -3.43 1.03 0.36
CA GLY A 37 -2.38 0.43 -0.46
C GLY A 37 -1.29 -0.23 0.37
N ILE A 38 -0.87 0.39 1.48
CA ILE A 38 0.09 -0.18 2.43
C ILE A 38 -0.52 -1.40 3.13
N ALA A 39 -1.75 -1.31 3.61
CA ALA A 39 -2.41 -2.43 4.28
C ALA A 39 -2.56 -3.64 3.35
N LEU A 40 -2.95 -3.42 2.09
CA LEU A 40 -3.02 -4.47 1.08
C LEU A 40 -1.66 -5.07 0.75
N ALA A 41 -0.62 -4.24 0.61
CA ALA A 41 0.74 -4.71 0.36
C ALA A 41 1.25 -5.62 1.48
N VAL A 42 0.99 -5.24 2.74
CA VAL A 42 1.34 -6.04 3.92
C VAL A 42 0.54 -7.34 3.95
N LEU A 43 -0.77 -7.30 3.71
CA LEU A 43 -1.62 -8.50 3.68
C LEU A 43 -1.23 -9.45 2.53
N ALA A 44 -0.88 -8.92 1.36
CA ALA A 44 -0.42 -9.72 0.23
C ALA A 44 0.95 -10.35 0.51
N GLY A 45 1.89 -9.59 1.07
CA GLY A 45 3.21 -10.10 1.46
C GLY A 45 3.18 -11.17 2.55
N GLN A 46 2.11 -11.24 3.35
CA GLN A 46 1.88 -12.32 4.31
C GLN A 46 1.27 -13.58 3.66
N ARG A 47 0.61 -13.45 2.51
CA ARG A 47 -0.03 -14.58 1.81
C ARG A 47 0.94 -15.35 0.91
N ASP A 48 2.00 -14.71 0.42
CA ASP A 48 3.06 -15.37 -0.34
C ASP A 48 3.99 -16.25 0.55
N GLU A 49 3.83 -16.21 1.88
CA GLU A 49 4.63 -17.02 2.82
C GLU A 49 3.93 -18.32 3.29
N HIS A 50 2.77 -18.66 2.70
CA HIS A 50 2.00 -19.88 2.94
C HIS A 50 1.83 -20.70 1.67
#